data_AF-A0AAV0Y4R1-F1
#
_entry.id   AF-A0AAV0Y4R1-F1
#
_cell.length_a   1.000
_cell.length_b   1.000
_cell.length_c   1.000
_cell.angle_alpha   90.00
_cell.angle_beta   90.00
_cell.angle_gamma   90.00
#
_symmetry.space_group_name_H-M   'P 1'
#
loop_
_entity.id
_entity.type
_entity.pdbx_description
1 polymer ?
#
loop_
_entity_poly.entity_id
_entity_poly.type
_entity_poly.pdbx_seq_one_letter_code
_entity_poly.pdbx_strand_id
1 'polypeptide(L)'
;MAFLQSLKSQLNSVNLSISELAKDVSYPVRTMKNVDTKFGTSVSCVLIDVANTQTINIFLPKAIKMTDEEISEYNLGSVPGVSLIYRGLNKRSFIIDFE
;
A
#
# COMPACT_ATOMS: atom_id res chain seq x y z
N MET A 1 -22.44 12.99 -1.72
CA MET A 1 -22.47 11.61 -1.16
C MET A 1 -21.08 10.97 -1.00
N ALA A 2 -19.98 11.52 -1.55
CA ALA A 2 -18.65 10.89 -1.46
C ALA A 2 -18.02 10.87 -0.05
N PHE A 3 -18.32 11.85 0.81
CA PHE A 3 -17.69 12.00 2.12
C PHE A 3 -18.07 10.88 3.11
N LEU A 4 -19.36 10.52 3.19
CA LEU A 4 -19.84 9.44 4.06
C LEU A 4 -19.32 8.06 3.60
N GLN A 5 -19.18 7.86 2.30
CA GLN A 5 -18.59 6.63 1.76
C GLN A 5 -17.08 6.56 2.03
N SER A 6 -16.39 7.70 1.97
CA SER A 6 -14.99 7.82 2.38
C SER A 6 -14.81 7.49 3.88
N LEU A 7 -15.64 8.06 4.75
CA LEU A 7 -15.64 7.76 6.19
C LEU A 7 -15.94 6.27 6.49
N LYS A 8 -16.92 5.69 5.80
CA LYS A 8 -17.22 4.25 5.92
C LYS A 8 -16.07 3.36 5.44
N SER A 9 -15.34 3.77 4.40
CA SER A 9 -14.14 3.05 3.97
C SER A 9 -13.00 3.15 4.98
N GLN A 10 -12.87 4.29 5.69
CA GLN A 10 -11.88 4.45 6.76
C GLN A 10 -12.14 3.53 7.96
N LEU A 11 -13.40 3.21 8.27
CA LEU A 11 -13.75 2.26 9.32
C LEU A 11 -13.37 0.81 8.98
N ASN A 12 -13.27 0.48 7.69
CA ASN A 12 -12.85 -0.83 7.19
C ASN A 12 -11.39 -0.85 6.73
N SER A 13 -10.60 0.15 7.17
CA SER A 13 -9.17 0.21 6.90
C SER A 13 -8.37 -0.41 8.03
N VAL A 14 -7.62 -1.47 7.74
CA VAL A 14 -6.70 -2.10 8.70
C VAL A 14 -5.28 -1.63 8.40
N ASN A 15 -4.57 -1.17 9.43
CA ASN A 15 -3.14 -0.90 9.30
C ASN A 15 -2.39 -2.20 9.57
N LEU A 16 -1.79 -2.79 8.54
CA LEU A 16 -1.00 -4.02 8.65
C LEU A 16 0.45 -3.76 8.29
N SER A 17 1.34 -4.52 8.92
CA SER A 17 2.72 -4.63 8.48
C SER A 17 2.80 -5.57 7.27
N ILE A 18 3.83 -5.41 6.44
CA ILE A 18 4.06 -6.28 5.28
C ILE A 18 4.15 -7.77 5.70
N SER A 19 4.71 -8.07 6.87
CA SER A 19 4.75 -9.43 7.43
C SER A 19 3.40 -10.06 7.73
N GLU A 20 2.36 -9.24 7.89
CA GLU A 20 1.00 -9.69 8.21
C GLU A 20 0.17 -9.95 6.94
N LEU A 21 0.71 -9.60 5.76
CA LEU A 21 0.09 -9.95 4.48
C LEU A 21 0.19 -11.47 4.25
N ALA A 22 -0.83 -12.01 3.60
CA ALA A 22 -0.79 -13.40 3.17
C ALA A 22 0.30 -13.58 2.10
N LYS A 23 1.10 -14.63 2.25
CA LYS A 23 2.19 -14.93 1.34
C LYS A 23 1.63 -15.34 -0.03
N ASP A 24 2.26 -14.85 -1.09
CA ASP A 24 1.94 -15.15 -2.49
C ASP A 24 0.49 -14.74 -2.88
N VAL A 25 -0.05 -13.73 -2.20
CA VAL A 25 -1.36 -13.12 -2.51
C VAL A 25 -1.16 -11.74 -3.15
N SER A 26 -1.84 -11.51 -4.27
CA SER A 26 -1.84 -10.23 -4.98
C SER A 26 -2.83 -9.26 -4.35
N TYR A 27 -2.31 -8.15 -3.85
CA TYR A 27 -3.08 -7.06 -3.29
C TYR A 27 -3.01 -5.83 -4.19
N PRO A 28 -4.09 -5.47 -4.92
CA PRO A 28 -4.11 -4.29 -5.77
C PRO A 28 -3.86 -3.01 -4.96
N VAL A 29 -2.89 -2.19 -5.39
CA VAL A 29 -2.61 -0.90 -4.77
C VAL A 29 -3.61 0.13 -5.28
N ARG A 30 -4.44 0.67 -4.38
CA ARG A 30 -5.43 1.70 -4.70
C ARG A 30 -4.79 3.08 -4.81
N THR A 31 -3.99 3.45 -3.82
CA THR A 31 -3.37 4.76 -3.73
C THR A 31 -2.06 4.66 -2.97
N MET A 32 -1.10 5.51 -3.32
CA MET A 32 0.16 5.65 -2.58
C MET A 32 0.26 7.05 -2.00
N LYS A 33 1.03 7.20 -0.92
CA LYS A 33 1.28 8.49 -0.30
C LYS A 33 2.63 8.50 0.40
N ASN A 34 3.42 9.54 0.18
CA ASN A 34 4.59 9.81 1.01
C ASN A 34 4.17 10.35 2.37
N VAL A 35 4.74 9.75 3.41
CA VAL A 35 4.51 10.13 4.81
C VAL A 35 5.86 10.42 5.44
N ASP A 36 6.03 11.67 5.88
CA ASP A 36 7.20 12.05 6.66
C ASP A 36 7.09 11.47 8.07
N THR A 37 7.94 10.50 8.37
CA THR A 37 8.06 9.92 9.71
C THR A 37 9.26 10.54 10.43
N LYS A 38 9.33 10.35 11.75
CA LYS A 38 10.49 10.76 12.57
C LYS A 38 11.83 10.16 12.08
N PHE A 39 11.78 9.10 11.27
CA PHE A 39 12.95 8.42 10.71
C PHE A 39 13.22 8.80 9.25
N GLY A 40 12.47 9.76 8.69
CA GLY A 40 12.52 10.19 7.28
C GLY A 40 11.24 9.86 6.51
N THR A 41 11.20 10.24 5.24
CA THR A 41 10.08 9.99 4.33
C THR A 41 9.93 8.50 4.07
N SER A 42 8.72 7.97 4.24
CA SER A 42 8.34 6.58 3.97
C SER A 42 7.08 6.55 3.10
N VAL A 43 7.02 5.60 2.16
CA VAL A 43 5.84 5.45 1.30
C VAL A 43 4.80 4.60 2.03
N SER A 44 3.60 5.13 2.19
CA SER A 44 2.42 4.38 2.62
C SER A 44 1.59 3.99 1.41
N CYS A 45 1.21 2.71 1.33
CA CYS A 45 0.37 2.19 0.27
C CYS A 45 -0.96 1.72 0.86
N VAL A 46 -2.05 2.07 0.19
CA VAL A 46 -3.38 1.57 0.48
C VAL A 46 -3.67 0.46 -0.51
N LEU A 47 -3.71 -0.76 -0.01
CA LEU A 47 -4.06 -1.97 -0.74
C LEU A 47 -5.56 -2.27 -0.62
N ILE A 48 -6.10 -3.01 -1.58
CA ILE A 48 -7.45 -3.54 -1.52
C ILE A 48 -7.39 -5.04 -1.28
N ASP A 49 -8.03 -5.50 -0.22
CA ASP A 49 -8.32 -6.92 -0.05
C ASP A 49 -9.58 -7.27 -0.85
N VAL A 50 -9.40 -7.96 -1.97
CA VAL A 50 -10.48 -8.40 -2.85
C VAL A 50 -11.39 -9.42 -2.14
N ALA A 51 -10.87 -10.19 -1.18
CA ALA A 51 -11.64 -11.20 -0.48
C ALA A 51 -12.58 -10.59 0.58
N ASN A 52 -12.11 -9.60 1.33
CA ASN A 52 -12.86 -9.01 2.44
C ASN A 52 -13.47 -7.64 2.14
N THR A 53 -13.24 -7.09 0.94
CA THR A 53 -13.63 -5.70 0.58
C THR A 53 -13.11 -4.67 1.60
N GLN A 54 -11.96 -4.96 2.20
CA GLN A 54 -11.30 -4.11 3.18
C GLN A 54 -10.11 -3.40 2.54
N THR A 55 -9.80 -2.22 3.05
CA THR A 55 -8.60 -1.48 2.67
C THR A 55 -7.49 -1.80 3.65
N ILE A 56 -6.32 -2.14 3.15
CA ILE A 56 -5.16 -2.44 3.99
C ILE A 56 -4.14 -1.34 3.79
N ASN A 57 -3.85 -0.58 4.84
CA ASN A 57 -2.78 0.40 4.80
C ASN A 57 -1.50 -0.27 5.26
N ILE A 58 -0.48 -0.22 4.41
CA ILE A 58 0.86 -0.71 4.73
C ILE A 58 1.88 0.41 4.59
N PHE A 59 3.02 0.25 5.26
CA PHE A 59 4.21 1.07 5.03
C PHE A 59 5.24 0.25 4.26
N LEU A 60 5.72 0.80 3.15
CA LEU A 60 6.80 0.18 2.40
C LEU A 60 8.13 0.30 3.15
N PRO A 61 9.05 -0.65 2.96
CA PRO A 61 10.37 -0.56 3.55
C PRO A 61 11.12 0.65 2.99
N LYS A 62 12.00 1.25 3.80
CA LYS A 62 12.85 2.39 3.41
C LYS A 62 13.70 2.23 2.13
N ALA A 63 13.85 0.99 1.67
CA ALA A 63 14.51 0.68 0.40
C ALA A 63 13.72 1.21 -0.80
N ILE A 64 12.40 1.31 -0.68
CA ILE A 64 11.52 1.87 -1.71
C ILE A 64 11.33 3.35 -1.39
N LYS A 65 11.73 4.19 -2.34
CA LYS A 65 11.50 5.64 -2.32
C LYS A 65 10.84 5.99 -3.64
N MET A 66 9.73 6.72 -3.55
CA MET A 66 9.06 7.30 -4.70
C MET A 66 8.98 8.80 -4.50
N THR A 67 9.08 9.57 -5.57
CA THR A 67 8.86 11.01 -5.52
C THR A 67 7.37 11.32 -5.42
N ASP A 68 7.02 12.50 -4.91
CA ASP A 68 5.62 12.94 -4.88
C ASP A 68 5.02 13.06 -6.28
N GLU A 69 5.86 13.28 -7.29
CA GLU A 69 5.50 13.32 -8.71
C GLU A 69 5.05 11.93 -9.18
N GLU A 70 5.84 10.88 -8.95
CA GLU A 70 5.50 9.49 -9.30
C GLU A 70 4.22 9.02 -8.59
N ILE A 71 4.07 9.37 -7.31
CA ILE A 71 2.86 9.04 -6.54
C ILE A 71 1.64 9.77 -7.09
N SER A 72 1.80 11.04 -7.50
CA SER A 72 0.73 11.83 -8.07
C SER A 72 0.30 11.27 -9.42
N GLU A 73 1.23 10.88 -10.29
CA GLU A 73 0.94 10.21 -11.56
C GLU A 73 0.20 8.88 -11.35
N TYR A 74 0.63 8.09 -10.37
CA TYR A 74 -0.05 6.85 -9.99
C TYR A 74 -1.49 7.12 -9.51
N ASN A 75 -1.67 8.05 -8.58
CA ASN A 75 -2.98 8.40 -8.03
C ASN A 75 -3.92 9.06 -9.07
N LEU A 76 -3.36 9.73 -10.08
CA LEU A 76 -4.11 10.28 -11.23
C LEU A 76 -4.52 9.19 -12.24
N GLY A 77 -4.03 7.95 -12.08
CA GLY A 77 -4.29 6.84 -13.00
C GLY A 77 -3.51 6.97 -14.32
N SER A 78 -2.42 7.75 -14.33
CA SER A 78 -1.54 7.89 -15.51
C SER A 78 -0.62 6.68 -15.68
N VAL A 79 -0.46 5.87 -14.63
CA VAL A 79 0.33 4.64 -14.59
C VAL A 79 -0.63 3.46 -14.39
N PRO A 80 -0.39 2.29 -15.03
CA PRO A 80 -1.16 1.09 -14.75
C PRO A 80 -1.15 0.75 -13.25
N GLY A 81 -2.31 0.33 -12.74
CA GLY A 81 -2.44 -0.07 -11.34
C GLY A 81 -1.55 -1.29 -11.07
N VAL A 82 -0.76 -1.20 -10.02
CA VAL A 82 0.15 -2.28 -9.60
C VAL A 82 -0.46 -3.05 -8.44
N SER A 83 -0.17 -4.34 -8.38
CA SER A 83 -0.53 -5.23 -7.28
C SER A 83 0.71 -5.61 -6.50
N LEU A 84 0.67 -5.43 -5.18
CA LEU A 84 1.75 -5.84 -4.29
C LEU A 84 1.56 -7.31 -3.92
N ILE A 85 2.63 -8.10 -4.09
CA ILE A 85 2.68 -9.50 -3.69
C ILE A 85 3.74 -9.66 -2.62
N TYR A 86 3.34 -10.12 -1.44
CA TYR A 86 4.29 -10.47 -0.40
C TYR A 86 4.81 -11.90 -0.59
N ARG A 87 6.08 -12.08 -0.93
CA ARG A 87 6.70 -13.40 -1.13
C ARG A 87 7.38 -13.97 0.12
N GLY A 88 7.37 -13.25 1.23
CA GLY A 88 7.92 -13.70 2.52
C GLY A 88 9.05 -12.82 3.05
N LEU A 89 9.72 -13.29 4.10
CA LEU A 89 10.81 -12.57 4.77
C LEU A 89 12.12 -13.37 4.65
N ASN A 90 13.18 -12.72 4.18
CA ASN A 90 14.51 -13.33 4.10
C ASN A 90 15.51 -12.52 4.92
N LYS A 91 16.08 -13.14 5.96
CA LYS A 91 17.20 -12.62 6.77
C LYS A 91 17.11 -11.13 7.18
N ARG A 92 15.89 -10.62 7.42
CA ARG A 92 15.50 -9.22 7.80
C ARG A 92 15.03 -8.29 6.68
N SER A 93 14.95 -8.75 5.43
CA SER A 93 14.32 -8.00 4.34
C SER A 93 12.99 -8.64 3.95
N PHE A 94 11.97 -7.81 3.79
CA PHE A 94 10.70 -8.22 3.19
C PHE A 94 10.91 -8.43 1.70
N ILE A 95 10.58 -9.62 1.21
CA ILE A 95 10.51 -9.90 -0.23
C ILE A 95 9.10 -9.52 -0.65
N ILE A 96 9.00 -8.38 -1.31
CA ILE A 96 7.78 -7.90 -1.94
C ILE A 96 8.03 -7.76 -3.43
N ASP A 97 7.00 -8.06 -4.21
CA ASP A 97 6.99 -7.96 -5.66
C ASP A 97 5.83 -7.07 -6.09
N PHE A 98 5.93 -6.48 -7.29
CA PHE A 98 4.91 -5.62 -7.86
C PHE A 98 4.59 -6.10 -9.27
N GLU A 99 3.32 -6.47 -9.51
CA GLU A 99 2.79 -6.93 -10.80
C GLU A 99 1.78 -5.94 -11.39
#